data_AF-A0A524IN90-F1
#
_entry.id   AF-A0A524IN90-F1
#
_cell.length_a   1.000
_cell.length_b   1.000
_cell.length_c   1.000
_cell.angle_alpha   90.00
_cell.angle_beta   90.00
_cell.angle_gamma   90.00
#
_symmetry.space_group_name_H-M   'P 1'
#
loop_
_entity.id
_entity.type
_entity.pdbx_description
1 polymer ?
#
loop_
_entity_poly.entity_id
_entity_poly.type
_entity_poly.pdbx_seq_one_letter_code
_entity_poly.pdbx_strand_id
1 'polypeptide(L)'
;MKKFAVVLIFLTVLPSFAVFANDASISMGLGMDFFNYQEVFLTTSAAFNIPAGRDMEVAIGAEFALWPNRDEITDAVEPSFFVPVNLGVQFVFSKTNPNFLLGMGVSPVFIIFPAADAEAGEEPLRFYAGPYVKGGFRLQIHEIMSWFLEVQQDLGIGKPNWVNTATRVITGINFKILANTDGKSTGGSKTVKK
;
A
#
# COMPACT_ATOMS: atom_id res chain seq x y z
N MET A 1 3.66 -34.26 5.93
CA MET A 1 4.06 -33.57 7.18
C MET A 1 4.41 -32.09 6.99
N LYS A 2 5.09 -31.65 5.91
CA LYS A 2 5.42 -30.22 5.67
C LYS A 2 4.20 -29.29 5.51
N LYS A 3 3.07 -29.77 4.99
CA LYS A 3 1.84 -28.96 4.78
C LYS A 3 1.11 -28.59 6.08
N PHE A 4 1.26 -29.38 7.16
CA PHE A 4 0.63 -29.09 8.45
C PHE A 4 1.41 -28.07 9.29
N ALA A 5 2.74 -28.01 9.13
CA ALA A 5 3.57 -27.02 9.81
C ALA A 5 3.27 -25.58 9.35
N VAL A 6 2.98 -25.38 8.06
CA VAL A 6 2.61 -24.07 7.52
C VAL A 6 1.29 -23.57 8.09
N VAL A 7 0.29 -24.45 8.23
CA VAL A 7 -1.01 -24.11 8.82
C VAL A 7 -0.88 -23.76 10.30
N LEU A 8 -0.05 -24.49 11.05
CA LEU A 8 0.16 -24.23 12.49
C LEU A 8 0.94 -22.93 12.75
N ILE A 9 1.90 -22.58 11.89
CA ILE A 9 2.61 -21.29 11.94
C ILE A 9 1.63 -20.15 11.60
N PHE A 10 0.78 -20.31 10.59
CA PHE A 10 -0.23 -19.31 10.24
C PHE A 10 -1.26 -19.11 11.37
N LEU A 11 -1.68 -20.19 12.04
CA LEU A 11 -2.69 -20.15 13.10
C LEU A 11 -2.16 -19.58 14.43
N THR A 12 -0.85 -19.61 14.66
CA THR A 12 -0.21 -19.06 15.88
C THR A 12 0.29 -17.63 15.69
N VAL A 13 0.69 -17.24 14.47
CA VAL A 13 1.19 -15.89 14.16
C VAL A 13 0.04 -14.89 13.98
N LEU A 14 -1.11 -15.30 13.43
CA LEU A 14 -2.26 -14.42 13.23
C LEU A 14 -2.87 -13.80 14.51
N PRO A 15 -3.07 -14.52 15.63
CA PRO A 15 -3.64 -13.91 16.83
C PRO A 15 -2.68 -12.95 17.57
N SER A 16 -1.37 -12.98 17.29
CA SER A 16 -0.42 -12.01 17.86
C SER A 16 -0.59 -10.59 17.29
N PHE A 17 -1.23 -10.43 16.13
CA PHE A 17 -1.52 -9.13 15.54
C PHE A 17 -2.71 -8.40 16.17
N ALA A 18 -3.55 -9.09 16.96
CA ALA A 18 -4.72 -8.49 17.59
C ALA A 18 -4.37 -7.41 18.63
N VAL A 19 -3.12 -7.37 19.12
CA VAL A 19 -2.65 -6.38 20.11
C VAL A 19 -2.36 -5.02 19.47
N PHE A 20 -2.21 -4.92 18.16
CA PHE A 20 -1.89 -3.67 17.43
C PHE A 20 -3.10 -3.02 16.75
N ALA A 21 -4.32 -3.55 16.96
CA ALA A 21 -5.51 -3.10 16.25
C ALA A 21 -6.08 -1.74 16.72
N ASN A 22 -5.58 -1.17 17.83
CA ASN A 22 -6.21 -0.01 18.46
C ASN A 22 -5.97 1.34 17.76
N ASP A 23 -5.06 1.43 16.78
CA ASP A 23 -4.81 2.66 16.01
C ASP A 23 -4.48 2.37 14.52
N ALA A 24 -4.96 1.23 14.00
CA ALA A 24 -4.78 0.92 12.58
C ALA A 24 -5.46 1.95 11.68
N SER A 25 -4.95 2.16 10.47
CA SER A 25 -5.59 3.04 9.49
C SER A 25 -5.64 2.42 8.10
N ILE A 26 -6.62 2.83 7.31
CA ILE A 26 -6.75 2.46 5.90
C ILE A 26 -6.55 3.71 5.06
N SER A 27 -5.57 3.68 4.16
CA SER A 27 -5.40 4.67 3.12
C SER A 27 -6.02 4.17 1.83
N MET A 28 -6.77 5.05 1.15
CA MET A 28 -7.23 4.83 -0.23
C MET A 28 -6.91 6.07 -1.05
N GLY A 29 -6.49 5.88 -2.29
CA GLY A 29 -6.06 7.02 -3.11
C GLY A 29 -6.02 6.76 -4.60
N LEU A 30 -5.75 7.82 -5.32
CA LEU A 30 -5.52 7.85 -6.75
C LEU A 30 -4.14 8.44 -6.99
N GLY A 31 -3.50 8.05 -8.08
CA GLY A 31 -2.16 8.52 -8.37
C GLY A 31 -1.72 8.27 -9.79
N MET A 32 -0.44 8.50 -9.99
CA MET A 32 0.26 8.21 -11.23
C MET A 32 1.51 7.41 -10.91
N ASP A 33 1.82 6.42 -11.73
CA ASP A 33 3.10 5.69 -11.72
C ASP A 33 3.85 6.00 -13.02
N PHE A 34 5.07 6.52 -12.89
CA PHE A 34 5.98 6.80 -13.97
C PHE A 34 7.02 5.67 -14.06
N PHE A 35 6.63 4.55 -14.68
CA PHE A 35 7.49 3.38 -14.81
C PHE A 35 8.55 3.61 -15.88
N ASN A 36 9.82 3.50 -15.49
CA ASN A 36 11.00 3.82 -16.30
C ASN A 36 10.96 5.20 -16.98
N TYR A 37 10.07 6.10 -16.53
CA TYR A 37 9.79 7.40 -17.15
C TYR A 37 9.37 7.34 -18.63
N GLN A 38 8.92 6.17 -19.09
CA GLN A 38 8.46 5.92 -20.45
C GLN A 38 6.96 5.63 -20.48
N GLU A 39 6.47 4.96 -19.43
CA GLU A 39 5.07 4.57 -19.28
C GLU A 39 4.46 5.31 -18.08
N VAL A 40 3.21 5.78 -18.23
CA VAL A 40 2.54 6.59 -17.22
C VAL A 40 1.21 5.96 -16.83
N PHE A 41 1.17 5.16 -15.78
CA PHE A 41 -0.06 4.49 -15.38
C PHE A 41 -0.92 5.39 -14.49
N LEU A 42 -2.23 5.39 -14.70
CA LEU A 42 -3.19 5.93 -13.73
C LEU A 42 -3.42 4.88 -12.64
N THR A 43 -3.15 5.21 -11.38
CA THR A 43 -3.17 4.24 -10.28
C THR A 43 -4.36 4.47 -9.34
N THR A 44 -4.91 3.36 -8.84
CA THR A 44 -5.79 3.31 -7.67
C THR A 44 -5.05 2.56 -6.57
N SER A 45 -5.08 3.05 -5.34
CA SER A 45 -4.28 2.51 -4.24
C SER A 45 -5.12 2.22 -3.01
N ALA A 46 -4.73 1.16 -2.29
CA ALA A 46 -5.22 0.86 -0.95
C ALA A 46 -4.07 0.39 -0.08
N ALA A 47 -3.99 0.89 1.16
CA ALA A 47 -2.98 0.46 2.13
C ALA A 47 -3.57 0.33 3.53
N PHE A 48 -3.14 -0.70 4.23
CA PHE A 48 -3.41 -0.92 5.64
C PHE A 48 -2.15 -0.56 6.44
N ASN A 49 -2.28 0.40 7.36
CA ASN A 49 -1.19 0.85 8.21
C ASN A 49 -1.42 0.38 9.64
N ILE A 50 -0.42 -0.31 10.19
CA ILE A 50 -0.46 -0.91 11.52
C ILE A 50 0.54 -0.16 12.39
N PRO A 51 0.13 0.41 13.54
CA PRO A 51 1.04 1.00 14.50
C PRO A 51 2.08 -0.03 14.96
N ALA A 52 3.35 0.31 14.84
CA ALA A 52 4.47 -0.58 15.22
C ALA A 52 5.37 0.03 16.31
N GLY A 53 5.12 1.28 16.68
CA GLY A 53 5.85 1.98 17.73
C GLY A 53 5.48 3.46 17.78
N ARG A 54 6.23 4.23 18.57
CA ARG A 54 6.07 5.69 18.60
C ARG A 54 6.43 6.25 17.22
N ASP A 55 5.48 6.96 16.61
CA ASP A 55 5.67 7.64 15.32
C ASP A 55 6.09 6.67 14.19
N MET A 56 5.71 5.38 14.29
CA MET A 56 6.08 4.34 13.32
C MET A 56 4.90 3.43 12.99
N GLU A 57 4.68 3.19 11.71
CA GLU A 57 3.65 2.29 11.18
C GLU A 57 4.29 1.27 10.23
N VAL A 58 3.82 0.03 10.26
CA VAL A 58 4.02 -0.95 9.18
C VAL A 58 2.94 -0.72 8.15
N ALA A 59 3.33 -0.57 6.89
CA ALA A 59 2.41 -0.34 5.78
C ALA A 59 2.38 -1.57 4.86
N ILE A 60 1.17 -2.06 4.60
CA ILE A 60 0.88 -3.11 3.62
C ILE A 60 -0.08 -2.52 2.61
N GLY A 61 0.38 -2.28 1.39
CA GLY A 61 -0.43 -1.68 0.34
C GLY A 61 -0.37 -2.42 -0.97
N ALA A 62 -1.36 -2.18 -1.81
CA ALA A 62 -1.37 -2.60 -3.20
C ALA A 62 -1.97 -1.48 -4.05
N GLU A 63 -1.54 -1.42 -5.30
CA GLU A 63 -2.08 -0.50 -6.27
C GLU A 63 -2.51 -1.29 -7.50
N PHE A 64 -3.52 -0.77 -8.19
CA PHE A 64 -3.95 -1.26 -9.47
C PHE A 64 -3.90 -0.10 -10.45
N ALA A 65 -3.06 -0.22 -11.46
CA ALA A 65 -2.80 0.83 -12.41
C ALA A 65 -3.04 0.36 -13.84
N LEU A 66 -3.52 1.28 -14.67
CA LEU A 66 -3.93 1.01 -16.04
C LEU A 66 -3.32 2.04 -17.00
N TRP A 67 -2.81 1.53 -18.12
CA TRP A 67 -2.36 2.34 -19.25
C TRP A 67 -3.00 1.81 -20.54
N PRO A 68 -3.76 2.64 -21.28
CA PRO A 68 -4.25 2.24 -22.59
C PRO A 68 -3.09 2.29 -23.57
N ASN A 69 -2.71 1.12 -24.12
CA ASN A 69 -1.80 1.04 -25.25
C ASN A 69 -2.62 1.01 -26.55
N ARG A 70 -2.18 1.73 -27.57
CA ARG A 70 -2.82 1.69 -28.89
C ARG A 70 -1.86 1.00 -29.85
N ASP A 71 -2.32 -0.09 -30.45
CA ASP A 71 -1.59 -0.76 -31.51
C ASP A 71 -1.61 0.13 -32.76
N GLU A 72 -0.42 0.51 -33.25
CA GLU A 72 -0.25 1.36 -34.42
C GLU A 72 -0.65 0.68 -35.74
N ILE A 73 -0.69 -0.66 -35.77
CA ILE A 73 -1.02 -1.47 -36.95
C ILE A 73 -2.53 -1.74 -37.03
N THR A 74 -3.15 -2.13 -35.92
CA THR A 74 -4.56 -2.53 -35.89
C THR A 74 -5.52 -1.42 -35.44
N ASP A 75 -4.99 -0.29 -34.91
CA ASP A 75 -5.74 0.78 -34.24
C ASP A 75 -6.59 0.29 -33.05
N ALA A 76 -6.31 -0.93 -32.56
CA ALA A 76 -6.96 -1.48 -31.37
C ALA A 76 -6.36 -0.84 -30.10
N VAL A 77 -7.20 -0.61 -29.09
CA VAL A 77 -6.77 -0.13 -27.77
C VAL A 77 -6.78 -1.30 -26.81
N GLU A 78 -5.60 -1.68 -26.30
CA GLU A 78 -5.41 -2.78 -25.37
C GLU A 78 -4.87 -2.28 -24.03
N PRO A 79 -5.41 -2.74 -22.89
CA PRO A 79 -4.96 -2.27 -21.58
C PRO A 79 -3.69 -3.01 -21.14
N SER A 80 -2.69 -2.24 -20.70
CA SER A 80 -1.59 -2.75 -19.88
C SER A 80 -1.92 -2.53 -18.41
N PHE A 81 -1.66 -3.54 -17.58
CA PHE A 81 -1.91 -3.47 -16.14
C PHE A 81 -0.60 -3.47 -15.37
N PHE A 82 -0.54 -2.62 -14.35
CA PHE A 82 0.60 -2.49 -13.47
C PHE A 82 0.12 -2.60 -12.01
N VAL A 83 0.60 -3.62 -11.31
CA VAL A 83 0.12 -4.00 -9.97
C VAL A 83 1.29 -4.08 -9.00
N PRO A 84 1.67 -2.96 -8.37
CA PRO A 84 2.67 -2.95 -7.32
C PRO A 84 2.02 -3.32 -5.98
N VAL A 85 2.75 -4.09 -5.20
CA VAL A 85 2.45 -4.31 -3.78
C VAL A 85 3.56 -3.65 -2.99
N ASN A 86 3.23 -3.01 -1.87
CA ASN A 86 4.17 -2.30 -1.03
C ASN A 86 4.15 -2.93 0.36
N LEU A 87 5.32 -3.36 0.83
CA LEU A 87 5.52 -3.89 2.18
C LEU A 87 6.66 -3.13 2.83
N GLY A 88 6.40 -2.39 3.90
CA GLY A 88 7.45 -1.59 4.51
C GLY A 88 7.09 -0.98 5.84
N VAL A 89 7.98 -0.12 6.30
CA VAL A 89 7.83 0.69 7.51
C VAL A 89 7.81 2.15 7.13
N GLN A 90 7.08 2.95 7.89
CA GLN A 90 7.01 4.39 7.71
C GLN A 90 7.05 5.10 9.05
N PHE A 91 7.85 6.16 9.11
CA PHE A 91 7.93 7.10 10.22
C PHE A 91 6.96 8.25 9.96
N VAL A 92 6.11 8.55 10.94
CA VAL A 92 5.11 9.61 10.87
C VAL A 92 5.45 10.67 11.91
N PHE A 93 5.88 11.84 11.46
CA PHE A 93 6.29 12.94 12.34
C PHE A 93 5.06 13.71 12.83
N SER A 94 4.40 13.18 13.86
CA SER A 94 3.10 13.66 14.37
C SER A 94 3.12 15.03 15.08
N LYS A 95 4.30 15.66 15.19
CA LYS A 95 4.49 16.95 15.89
C LYS A 95 4.33 18.17 14.99
N THR A 96 4.05 17.97 13.71
CA THR A 96 3.89 19.04 12.72
C THR A 96 2.50 18.97 12.09
N ASN A 97 1.94 20.09 11.63
CA ASN A 97 0.71 20.09 10.84
C ASN A 97 0.98 20.81 9.50
N PRO A 98 1.09 20.09 8.38
CA PRO A 98 0.80 18.66 8.20
C PRO A 98 1.84 17.72 8.84
N ASN A 99 1.43 16.49 9.11
CA ASN A 99 2.33 15.42 9.60
C ASN A 99 3.21 14.96 8.43
N PHE A 100 4.53 15.04 8.55
CA PHE A 100 5.41 14.50 7.51
C PHE A 100 5.52 12.97 7.64
N LEU A 101 5.76 12.29 6.51
CA LEU A 101 6.01 10.86 6.49
C LEU A 101 7.25 10.51 5.68
N LEU A 102 8.01 9.52 6.16
CA LEU A 102 9.12 8.91 5.45
C LEU A 102 9.01 7.40 5.58
N GLY A 103 8.97 6.69 4.46
CA GLY A 103 8.84 5.24 4.41
C GLY A 103 9.92 4.57 3.60
N MET A 104 10.15 3.30 3.89
CA MET A 104 11.00 2.43 3.10
C MET A 104 10.51 0.99 3.21
N GLY A 105 10.82 0.19 2.19
CA GLY A 105 10.42 -1.20 2.18
C GLY A 105 10.81 -1.89 0.90
N VAL A 106 10.03 -2.92 0.55
CA VAL A 106 10.15 -3.67 -0.69
C VAL A 106 8.85 -3.59 -1.47
N SER A 107 8.98 -3.51 -2.80
CA SER A 107 7.84 -3.46 -3.71
C SER A 107 7.96 -4.55 -4.78
N PRO A 108 7.27 -5.69 -4.64
CA PRO A 108 7.03 -6.58 -5.76
C PRO A 108 6.00 -5.96 -6.71
N VAL A 109 6.28 -6.03 -8.00
CA VAL A 109 5.53 -5.38 -9.07
C VAL A 109 5.24 -6.40 -10.16
N PHE A 110 3.98 -6.48 -10.56
CA PHE A 110 3.52 -7.31 -11.68
C PHE A 110 3.06 -6.41 -12.81
N ILE A 111 3.59 -6.62 -14.02
CA ILE A 111 3.14 -5.94 -15.22
C ILE A 111 2.56 -6.98 -16.17
N ILE A 112 1.32 -6.77 -16.58
CA ILE A 112 0.59 -7.64 -17.50
C ILE A 112 0.41 -6.86 -18.80
N PHE A 113 1.08 -7.33 -19.85
CA PHE A 113 0.99 -6.75 -21.19
C PHE A 113 -0.12 -7.44 -22.01
N PRO A 114 -0.66 -6.75 -23.02
CA PRO A 114 -1.59 -7.36 -23.95
C PRO A 114 -1.03 -8.59 -24.68
N ALA A 115 -1.92 -9.45 -25.15
CA ALA A 115 -1.55 -10.68 -25.84
C ALA A 115 -0.86 -10.45 -27.20
N ALA A 116 -1.11 -9.31 -27.86
CA ALA A 116 -0.45 -8.95 -29.12
C ALA A 116 1.07 -8.81 -28.95
N ASP A 117 1.54 -8.27 -27.82
CA ASP A 117 2.97 -8.14 -27.51
C ASP A 117 3.61 -9.51 -27.18
N ALA A 118 2.81 -10.50 -26.76
CA ALA A 118 3.27 -11.86 -26.52
C ALA A 118 3.61 -12.60 -27.83
N GLU A 119 2.99 -12.24 -28.95
CA GLU A 119 3.32 -12.77 -30.27
C GLU A 119 4.65 -12.22 -30.80
N ALA A 120 5.09 -11.05 -30.33
CA ALA A 120 6.39 -10.44 -30.63
C ALA A 120 7.56 -11.04 -29.80
N GLY A 121 7.29 -12.06 -28.98
CA GLY A 121 8.29 -12.73 -28.15
C GLY A 121 8.50 -12.10 -26.78
N GLU A 122 7.64 -11.17 -26.36
CA GLU A 122 7.66 -10.62 -25.02
C GLU A 122 6.89 -11.52 -24.03
N GLU A 123 7.39 -11.67 -22.79
CA GLU A 123 6.65 -12.43 -21.78
C GLU A 123 5.39 -11.64 -21.35
N PRO A 124 4.19 -12.27 -21.36
CA PRO A 124 2.92 -11.58 -21.08
C PRO A 124 2.80 -11.10 -19.62
N LEU A 125 3.61 -11.65 -18.73
CA LEU A 125 3.72 -11.24 -17.34
C LEU A 125 5.19 -10.93 -17.03
N ARG A 126 5.46 -9.71 -16.59
CA ARG A 126 6.76 -9.31 -16.06
C ARG A 126 6.68 -9.12 -14.56
N PHE A 127 7.73 -9.57 -13.87
CA PHE A 127 7.85 -9.44 -12.43
C PHE A 127 9.12 -8.70 -12.06
N TYR A 128 8.97 -7.70 -11.21
CA TYR A 128 10.08 -6.95 -10.63
C TYR A 128 9.92 -6.94 -9.12
N ALA A 129 11.03 -6.90 -8.41
CA ALA A 129 11.01 -6.62 -6.98
C ALA A 129 12.26 -5.87 -6.59
N GLY A 130 12.13 -5.00 -5.60
CA GLY A 130 13.28 -4.33 -5.01
C GLY A 130 12.89 -3.31 -3.98
N PRO A 131 13.86 -2.53 -3.48
CA PRO A 131 13.62 -1.57 -2.44
C PRO A 131 12.85 -0.35 -2.96
N TYR A 132 12.12 0.28 -2.06
CA TYR A 132 11.54 1.59 -2.30
C TYR A 132 11.83 2.54 -1.14
N VAL A 133 11.80 3.83 -1.46
CA VAL A 133 11.73 4.92 -0.48
C VAL A 133 10.54 5.80 -0.79
N LYS A 134 9.85 6.24 0.25
CA LYS A 134 8.63 7.04 0.16
C LYS A 134 8.77 8.27 1.04
N GLY A 135 8.26 9.41 0.58
CA GLY A 135 8.13 10.63 1.36
C GLY A 135 6.78 11.29 1.10
N GLY A 136 6.27 12.06 2.05
CA GLY A 136 4.99 12.72 1.86
C GLY A 136 4.53 13.47 3.10
N PHE A 137 3.23 13.77 3.13
CA PHE A 137 2.59 14.33 4.31
C PHE A 137 1.13 13.92 4.42
N ARG A 138 0.60 14.03 5.64
CA ARG A 138 -0.81 13.82 6.00
C ARG A 138 -1.35 15.08 6.66
N LEU A 139 -2.37 15.67 6.06
CA LEU A 139 -3.12 16.80 6.63
C LEU A 139 -4.38 16.27 7.30
N GLN A 140 -4.48 16.45 8.62
CA GLN A 140 -5.67 16.04 9.36
C GLN A 140 -6.82 16.99 9.04
N ILE A 141 -7.88 16.46 8.41
CA ILE A 141 -9.09 17.22 8.07
C ILE A 141 -10.18 17.00 9.12
N HIS A 142 -10.25 15.79 9.68
CA HIS A 142 -11.21 15.39 10.71
C HIS A 142 -10.51 14.51 11.76
N GLU A 143 -11.17 14.26 12.90
CA GLU A 143 -10.63 13.41 13.99
C GLU A 143 -10.19 12.02 13.51
N ILE A 144 -10.89 11.44 12.52
CA ILE A 144 -10.65 10.11 11.97
C ILE A 144 -10.15 10.12 10.52
N MET A 145 -10.03 11.30 9.89
CA MET A 145 -9.80 11.42 8.45
C MET A 145 -8.65 12.40 8.17
N SER A 146 -7.68 11.96 7.40
CA SER A 146 -6.59 12.80 6.91
C SER A 146 -6.51 12.72 5.40
N TRP A 147 -6.27 13.85 4.73
CA TRP A 147 -5.83 13.84 3.35
C TRP A 147 -4.33 13.60 3.30
N PHE A 148 -3.85 12.88 2.29
CA PHE A 148 -2.42 12.62 2.14
C PHE A 148 -1.94 12.88 0.72
N LEU A 149 -0.64 13.18 0.64
CA LEU A 149 0.13 13.18 -0.59
C LEU A 149 1.43 12.43 -0.32
N GLU A 150 1.71 11.44 -1.15
CA GLU A 150 2.90 10.58 -1.06
C GLU A 150 3.61 10.55 -2.42
N VAL A 151 4.93 10.61 -2.38
CA VAL A 151 5.83 10.39 -3.51
C VAL A 151 6.71 9.20 -3.15
N GLN A 152 6.76 8.19 -4.02
CA GLN A 152 7.57 6.99 -3.84
C GLN A 152 8.54 6.84 -5.01
N GLN A 153 9.76 6.42 -4.71
CA GLN A 153 10.76 6.01 -5.68
C GLN A 153 11.07 4.54 -5.46
N ASP A 154 10.91 3.75 -6.51
CA ASP A 154 11.22 2.33 -6.52
C ASP A 154 12.47 2.05 -7.35
N LEU A 155 13.21 1.03 -6.92
CA LEU A 155 14.23 0.36 -7.70
C LEU A 155 13.80 -1.09 -7.91
N GLY A 156 13.24 -1.41 -9.08
CA GLY A 156 12.77 -2.74 -9.43
C GLY A 156 13.86 -3.56 -10.13
N ILE A 157 14.08 -4.79 -9.66
CA ILE A 157 15.01 -5.75 -10.26
C ILE A 157 14.19 -6.91 -10.85
N GLY A 158 14.37 -7.17 -12.15
CA GLY A 158 13.63 -8.21 -12.88
C GLY A 158 13.98 -8.23 -14.37
N LYS A 159 13.49 -9.20 -15.14
CA LYS A 159 13.64 -9.22 -16.61
C LYS A 159 12.55 -8.38 -17.29
N PRO A 160 12.75 -7.89 -18.52
CA PRO A 160 13.94 -8.05 -19.39
C PRO A 160 15.09 -7.08 -19.04
N ASN A 161 14.76 -5.88 -18.55
CA ASN A 161 15.74 -4.91 -18.07
C ASN A 161 16.02 -5.15 -16.60
N TRP A 162 17.24 -5.57 -16.25
CA TRP A 162 17.59 -5.96 -14.88
C TRP A 162 17.43 -4.85 -13.83
N VAL A 163 17.44 -3.58 -14.24
CA VAL A 163 17.28 -2.43 -13.36
C VAL A 163 16.20 -1.53 -13.94
N ASN A 164 15.13 -1.32 -13.18
CA ASN A 164 14.01 -0.45 -13.52
C ASN A 164 13.81 0.54 -12.38
N THR A 165 13.34 1.73 -12.71
CA THR A 165 13.02 2.76 -11.72
C THR A 165 11.59 3.23 -11.94
N ALA A 166 10.82 3.34 -10.88
CA ALA A 166 9.47 3.89 -10.95
C ALA A 166 9.35 5.04 -9.96
N THR A 167 8.62 6.09 -10.36
CA THR A 167 8.24 7.17 -9.46
C THR A 167 6.74 7.19 -9.36
N ARG A 168 6.19 7.11 -8.15
CA ARG A 168 4.75 7.15 -7.91
C ARG A 168 4.38 8.40 -7.16
N VAL A 169 3.30 9.04 -7.58
CA VAL A 169 2.71 10.17 -6.88
C VAL A 169 1.28 9.81 -6.58
N ILE A 170 0.94 9.71 -5.30
CA ILE A 170 -0.36 9.22 -4.83
C ILE A 170 -0.96 10.25 -3.90
N THR A 171 -2.24 10.55 -4.07
CA THR A 171 -3.02 11.36 -3.14
C THR A 171 -4.32 10.68 -2.79
N GLY A 172 -4.84 10.94 -1.59
CA GLY A 172 -6.04 10.26 -1.13
C GLY A 172 -6.42 10.57 0.29
N ILE A 173 -7.20 9.66 0.87
CA ILE A 173 -7.74 9.77 2.21
C ILE A 173 -7.25 8.60 3.06
N ASN A 174 -6.77 8.93 4.26
CA ASN A 174 -6.44 7.98 5.30
C ASN A 174 -7.49 8.04 6.41
N PHE A 175 -8.10 6.90 6.72
CA PHE A 175 -9.09 6.72 7.76
C PHE A 175 -8.50 5.95 8.93
N LYS A 176 -8.56 6.53 10.13
CA LYS A 176 -8.24 5.82 11.36
C LYS A 176 -9.38 4.87 11.72
N ILE A 177 -9.05 3.62 11.98
CA ILE A 177 -9.97 2.63 12.51
C ILE A 177 -10.03 2.83 14.01
N LEU A 178 -11.14 3.38 14.50
CA LEU A 178 -11.40 3.44 15.93
C LEU A 178 -11.81 2.04 16.40
N ALA A 179 -11.00 1.40 17.23
CA ALA A 179 -11.44 0.22 17.94
C ALA A 179 -12.59 0.61 18.88
N ASN A 180 -13.76 -0.02 18.70
CA ASN A 180 -14.92 0.27 19.52
C ASN A 180 -14.60 -0.05 20.99
N THR A 181 -14.38 0.99 21.78
CA THR A 181 -14.14 0.90 23.23
C THR A 181 -15.48 1.05 23.97
N ASP A 182 -16.57 0.49 23.44
CA ASP A 182 -17.82 0.29 24.18
C ASP A 182 -17.67 -0.90 25.14
N GLY A 183 -16.76 -0.73 26.09
CA GLY A 183 -16.53 -1.58 27.25
C GLY A 183 -16.68 -0.81 28.55
N LYS A 184 -17.52 0.24 28.60
CA LYS A 184 -17.88 0.89 29.88
C LYS A 184 -18.97 0.10 30.59
N SER A 185 -18.47 -0.83 31.42
CA SER A 185 -18.97 -1.17 32.76
C SER A 185 -19.98 -0.15 33.33
N THR A 186 -21.28 -0.49 33.30
CA THR A 186 -22.30 0.12 34.16
C THR A 186 -22.43 -0.67 35.47
N GLY A 187 -21.31 -0.87 36.16
CA GLY A 187 -21.25 -1.36 37.54
C GLY A 187 -21.30 -0.22 38.56
N GLY A 188 -22.25 0.71 38.43
CA GLY A 188 -22.48 1.77 39.40
C GLY A 188 -23.33 1.28 40.57
N SER A 189 -22.69 0.66 41.56
CA SER A 189 -23.31 0.28 42.84
C SER A 189 -23.94 1.51 43.50
N LYS A 190 -25.28 1.58 43.53
CA LYS A 190 -26.00 2.53 44.38
C LYS A 190 -25.86 2.07 45.83
N THR A 191 -24.96 2.70 46.57
CA THR A 191 -24.92 2.59 48.02
C THR A 191 -26.18 3.25 48.59
N VAL A 192 -27.10 2.42 49.09
CA VAL A 192 -28.22 2.83 49.93
C VAL A 192 -27.64 3.32 51.25
N LYS A 193 -27.82 4.60 51.58
CA LYS A 193 -27.74 5.08 52.97
C LYS A 193 -29.16 5.21 53.51
N LYS A 194 -29.42 4.45 54.57
CA LYS A 194 -30.56 4.58 55.49
C LYS A 194 -30.48 5.88 56.26
#